data_AF-A0A5B3FZI0-F1
#
_entry.id   AF-A0A5B3FZI0-F1
#
_cell.length_a   1.000
_cell.length_b   1.000
_cell.length_c   1.000
_cell.angle_alpha   90.00
_cell.angle_beta   90.00
_cell.angle_gamma   90.00
#
_symmetry.space_group_name_H-M   'P 1'
#
loop_
_entity.id
_entity.type
_entity.pdbx_description
1 polymer ?
#
loop_
_entity_poly.entity_id
_entity_poly.type
_entity_poly.pdbx_seq_one_letter_code
_entity_poly.pdbx_strand_id
1 'polypeptide(L)'
;MKNCILIFAVWLMSGLQIVGCGNHHSEQTYDEMLNDVVQNFNKGIIGGDSVLKNFVTKVKADSVARKYSNSAMKEEMMLNLISDYIDAGQVDNAQHLYDNMLKYAEQEYGKVSQMTAMAYKEKAHLYERVGDLDNAIQMMQKSAEVFEKLPKSSCNYYKDANDFIGMWTEEREIIKNHPIPKNLSLDSLERELCTYFDYESSPKAAGFWDYMEPYLLNPQTLTQQSSLLDSVMEIHITPDAKYKFYSYDRRESGTIGYYTTYIQYKDSDENISYKEWQANLRSDYSSLICNVWQFKYAGKDYYVIKTFKQGMNCSWGYGMEIVTLKEGVPTYHTQFYPKGIYTPHEYKYFTFDEDGNIIGDYYAPAYDVAVCSTDNCNHNINYTFDPKTLTVYVTDDASAPDNPIKQVRKHSWRLILRS
;
A
#
# COMPACT_ATOMS: atom_id res chain seq x y z
N MET A 1 -4.59 -2.72 3.69
CA MET A 1 -4.84 -1.73 2.62
C MET A 1 -3.69 -1.75 1.60
N LYS A 2 -3.72 -2.66 0.61
CA LYS A 2 -3.00 -2.52 -0.67
C LYS A 2 -3.76 -3.34 -1.69
N ASN A 3 -4.65 -2.69 -2.43
CA ASN A 3 -5.13 -3.18 -3.72
C ASN A 3 -5.06 -2.08 -4.80
N CYS A 4 -4.56 -0.88 -4.50
CA CYS A 4 -4.54 0.23 -5.47
C CYS A 4 -3.45 0.10 -6.55
N ILE A 5 -2.47 -0.81 -6.41
CA ILE A 5 -1.44 -1.01 -7.46
C ILE A 5 -1.87 -2.04 -8.52
N LEU A 6 -2.83 -2.93 -8.19
CA LEU A 6 -3.45 -3.83 -9.18
C LEU A 6 -4.29 -3.06 -10.21
N ILE A 7 -4.73 -1.83 -9.89
CA ILE A 7 -5.50 -0.98 -10.82
C ILE A 7 -4.61 -0.44 -11.94
N PHE A 8 -3.31 -0.20 -11.72
CA PHE A 8 -2.45 0.39 -12.75
C PHE A 8 -1.92 -0.60 -13.79
N ALA A 9 -1.65 -1.86 -13.42
CA ALA A 9 -1.11 -2.85 -14.36
C ALA A 9 -2.21 -3.59 -15.16
N VAL A 10 -3.41 -3.72 -14.60
CA VAL A 10 -4.51 -4.44 -15.28
C VAL A 10 -5.18 -3.54 -16.35
N TRP A 11 -5.15 -2.22 -16.19
CA TRP A 11 -5.90 -1.31 -17.06
C TRP A 11 -5.18 -0.83 -18.31
N LEU A 12 -3.84 -0.84 -18.37
CA LEU A 12 -3.15 -0.59 -19.65
C LEU A 12 -3.26 -1.80 -20.61
N MET A 13 -3.37 -3.01 -20.07
CA MET A 13 -3.72 -4.25 -20.82
C MET A 13 -5.21 -4.38 -21.14
N SER A 14 -6.06 -3.45 -20.69
CA SER A 14 -7.50 -3.46 -21.01
C SER A 14 -8.06 -2.14 -21.55
N GLY A 15 -7.23 -1.08 -21.63
CA GLY A 15 -7.52 0.10 -22.44
C GLY A 15 -7.62 -0.21 -23.94
N LEU A 16 -7.03 -1.33 -24.39
CA LEU A 16 -7.23 -1.87 -25.74
C LEU A 16 -8.38 -2.92 -25.81
N GLN A 17 -8.92 -3.38 -24.68
CA GLN A 17 -10.01 -4.37 -24.65
C GLN A 17 -11.39 -3.84 -24.22
N ILE A 18 -11.52 -2.60 -23.72
CA ILE A 18 -12.82 -1.91 -23.71
C ILE A 18 -13.30 -1.61 -25.15
N VAL A 19 -12.38 -1.64 -26.12
CA VAL A 19 -12.67 -1.51 -27.56
C VAL A 19 -13.44 -2.72 -28.12
N GLY A 20 -13.66 -3.78 -27.33
CA GLY A 20 -14.38 -4.96 -27.78
C GLY A 20 -15.87 -4.78 -28.05
N CYS A 21 -16.58 -3.85 -27.40
CA CYS A 21 -18.03 -3.68 -27.57
C CYS A 21 -18.51 -2.28 -27.13
N GLY A 22 -18.31 -1.26 -27.97
CA GLY A 22 -18.95 0.05 -27.78
C GLY A 22 -18.15 1.20 -28.39
N ASN A 23 -18.39 1.48 -29.67
CA ASN A 23 -17.85 2.67 -30.34
C ASN A 23 -18.53 3.93 -29.76
N HIS A 24 -18.00 4.48 -28.67
CA HIS A 24 -18.28 5.86 -28.28
C HIS A 24 -16.96 6.57 -27.97
N HIS A 25 -16.42 7.21 -29.01
CA HIS A 25 -15.34 8.17 -28.89
C HIS A 25 -15.93 9.51 -28.42
N SER A 26 -15.60 9.95 -27.21
CA SER A 26 -15.64 11.39 -26.91
C SER A 26 -14.35 12.02 -27.43
N GLU A 27 -14.45 13.09 -28.23
CA GLU A 27 -13.32 13.85 -28.78
C GLU A 27 -12.71 14.81 -27.75
N GLN A 28 -12.85 14.53 -26.44
CA GLN A 28 -12.36 15.42 -25.40
C GLN A 28 -10.83 15.38 -25.34
N THR A 29 -10.21 16.55 -25.30
CA THR A 29 -8.79 16.68 -24.98
C THR A 29 -8.52 16.30 -23.52
N TYR A 30 -7.26 15.97 -23.20
CA TYR A 30 -6.85 15.66 -21.83
C TYR A 30 -7.21 16.76 -20.82
N ASP A 31 -7.06 18.02 -21.21
CA ASP A 31 -7.38 19.16 -20.35
C ASP A 31 -8.90 19.36 -20.20
N GLU A 32 -9.69 19.04 -21.22
CA GLU A 32 -11.15 19.04 -21.13
C GLU A 32 -11.67 17.92 -20.23
N MET A 33 -11.09 16.72 -20.32
CA MET A 33 -11.40 15.60 -19.42
C MET A 33 -11.06 15.97 -17.97
N LEU A 34 -9.87 16.54 -17.73
CA LEU A 34 -9.49 17.02 -16.40
C LEU A 34 -10.47 18.09 -15.89
N ASN A 35 -10.83 19.06 -16.73
CA ASN A 35 -11.75 20.12 -16.33
C ASN A 35 -13.14 19.55 -16.01
N ASP A 36 -13.61 18.57 -16.78
CA ASP A 36 -14.88 17.90 -16.53
C ASP A 36 -14.85 17.13 -15.20
N VAL A 37 -13.78 16.36 -14.94
CA VAL A 37 -13.57 15.67 -13.65
C VAL A 37 -13.60 16.66 -12.49
N VAL A 38 -12.88 17.78 -12.59
CA VAL A 38 -12.81 18.78 -11.52
C VAL A 38 -14.13 19.53 -11.33
N GLN A 39 -14.82 19.91 -12.39
CA GLN A 39 -15.98 20.81 -12.30
C GLN A 39 -17.31 20.07 -12.13
N ASN A 40 -17.44 18.91 -12.75
CA ASN A 40 -18.72 18.19 -12.81
C ASN A 40 -18.72 16.94 -11.94
N PHE A 41 -17.64 16.15 -11.94
CA PHE A 41 -17.58 14.92 -11.14
C PHE A 41 -17.17 15.19 -9.70
N ASN A 42 -16.31 16.18 -9.46
CA ASN A 42 -15.95 16.61 -8.11
C ASN A 42 -16.98 17.58 -7.47
N LYS A 43 -18.11 17.81 -8.14
CA LYS A 43 -19.11 18.79 -7.72
C LYS A 43 -19.81 18.37 -6.44
N GLY A 44 -19.88 19.28 -5.47
CA GLY A 44 -20.56 19.05 -4.18
C GLY A 44 -19.69 18.43 -3.10
N ILE A 45 -18.40 18.18 -3.39
CA ILE A 45 -17.40 17.79 -2.39
C ILE A 45 -17.08 18.98 -1.47
N ILE A 46 -17.08 18.75 -0.15
CA ILE A 46 -16.85 19.77 0.89
C ILE A 46 -15.50 19.47 1.57
N GLY A 47 -14.56 20.42 1.53
CA GLY A 47 -13.17 20.17 1.93
C GLY A 47 -12.39 19.40 0.84
N GLY A 48 -11.10 19.12 1.09
CA GLY A 48 -10.28 18.39 0.10
C GLY A 48 -9.58 19.26 -0.96
N ASP A 49 -9.60 20.58 -0.81
CA ASP A 49 -8.95 21.51 -1.74
C ASP A 49 -7.45 21.22 -1.95
N SER A 50 -6.76 20.76 -0.91
CA SER A 50 -5.35 20.39 -1.00
C SER A 50 -5.13 19.12 -1.84
N VAL A 51 -5.97 18.11 -1.67
CA VAL A 51 -5.93 16.85 -2.43
C VAL A 51 -6.26 17.13 -3.89
N LEU A 52 -7.37 17.84 -4.14
CA LEU A 52 -7.77 18.23 -5.49
C LEU A 52 -6.71 19.09 -6.17
N LYS A 53 -6.11 20.05 -5.47
CA LYS A 53 -5.04 20.90 -6.01
C LYS A 53 -3.80 20.09 -6.36
N ASN A 54 -3.40 19.15 -5.51
CA ASN A 54 -2.26 18.26 -5.76
C ASN A 54 -2.54 17.36 -6.96
N PHE A 55 -3.72 16.76 -7.03
CA PHE A 55 -4.20 15.97 -8.17
C PHE A 55 -4.15 16.80 -9.47
N VAL A 56 -4.77 17.98 -9.49
CA VAL A 56 -4.78 18.87 -10.68
C VAL A 56 -3.36 19.24 -11.09
N THR A 57 -2.46 19.48 -10.14
CA THR A 57 -1.05 19.78 -10.43
C THR A 57 -0.34 18.58 -11.06
N LYS A 58 -0.55 17.38 -10.50
CA LYS A 58 -0.02 16.10 -11.01
C LYS A 58 -0.50 15.85 -12.44
N VAL A 59 -1.80 15.91 -12.68
CA VAL A 59 -2.41 15.68 -14.00
C VAL A 59 -1.97 16.74 -15.01
N LYS A 60 -1.92 18.02 -14.64
CA LYS A 60 -1.46 19.06 -15.58
C LYS A 60 0.00 18.92 -15.98
N ALA A 61 0.85 18.39 -15.10
CA ALA A 61 2.27 18.16 -15.37
C ALA A 61 2.51 16.92 -16.25
N ASP A 62 1.50 16.06 -16.43
CA ASP A 62 1.62 14.83 -17.23
C ASP A 62 1.57 15.11 -18.74
N SER A 63 2.74 15.49 -19.26
CA SER A 63 2.91 15.76 -20.70
C SER A 63 2.72 14.53 -21.59
N VAL A 64 2.91 13.32 -21.04
CA VAL A 64 2.79 12.07 -21.77
C VAL A 64 1.31 11.73 -21.93
N ALA A 65 0.57 11.70 -20.84
CA ALA A 65 -0.86 11.44 -20.87
C ALA A 65 -1.61 12.48 -21.71
N ARG A 66 -1.20 13.75 -21.68
CA ARG A 66 -1.74 14.80 -22.57
C ARG A 66 -1.49 14.52 -24.05
N LYS A 67 -0.33 13.96 -24.41
CA LYS A 67 0.03 13.66 -25.80
C LYS A 67 -0.69 12.41 -26.34
N TYR A 68 -0.95 11.43 -25.48
CA TYR A 68 -1.58 10.16 -25.83
C TYR A 68 -3.02 10.04 -25.30
N SER A 69 -3.71 11.19 -25.20
CA SER A 69 -5.03 11.26 -24.59
C SER A 69 -6.07 10.46 -25.36
N ASN A 70 -6.83 9.65 -24.65
CA ASN A 70 -7.96 8.90 -25.18
C ASN A 70 -9.16 8.99 -24.23
N SER A 71 -10.33 8.56 -24.71
CA SER A 71 -11.59 8.70 -23.97
C SER A 71 -11.61 7.94 -22.63
N ALA A 72 -10.83 6.86 -22.47
CA ALA A 72 -10.76 6.08 -21.23
C ALA A 72 -9.98 6.76 -20.09
N MET A 73 -9.19 7.80 -20.42
CA MET A 73 -8.38 8.51 -19.42
C MET A 73 -9.23 9.34 -18.46
N LYS A 74 -10.47 9.65 -18.83
CA LYS A 74 -11.40 10.36 -17.95
C LYS A 74 -11.80 9.51 -16.76
N GLU A 75 -12.13 8.24 -17.00
CA GLU A 75 -12.46 7.26 -15.96
C GLU A 75 -11.25 6.99 -15.08
N GLU A 76 -10.08 6.90 -15.68
CA GLU A 76 -8.82 6.78 -14.94
C GLU A 76 -8.56 8.00 -14.04
N MET A 77 -8.77 9.22 -14.54
CA MET A 77 -8.67 10.44 -13.73
C MET A 77 -9.62 10.41 -12.53
N MET A 78 -10.86 9.94 -12.73
CA MET A 78 -11.83 9.80 -11.63
C MET A 78 -11.32 8.81 -10.58
N LEU A 79 -10.89 7.61 -11.00
CA LEU A 79 -10.36 6.58 -10.10
C LEU A 79 -9.10 7.04 -9.35
N ASN A 80 -8.23 7.78 -10.03
CA ASN A 80 -7.01 8.33 -9.43
C ASN A 80 -7.33 9.39 -8.37
N LEU A 81 -8.28 10.29 -8.65
CA LEU A 81 -8.71 11.29 -7.67
C LEU A 81 -9.44 10.64 -6.48
N ILE A 82 -10.24 9.59 -6.72
CA ILE A 82 -10.82 8.75 -5.68
C ILE A 82 -9.71 8.15 -4.79
N SER A 83 -8.67 7.58 -5.39
CA SER A 83 -7.53 7.02 -4.62
C SER A 83 -6.82 8.09 -3.81
N ASP A 84 -6.54 9.26 -4.41
CA ASP A 84 -5.91 10.39 -3.72
C ASP A 84 -6.77 10.85 -2.52
N TYR A 85 -8.11 10.79 -2.62
CA TYR A 85 -9.01 11.05 -1.49
C TYR A 85 -8.95 9.97 -0.41
N ILE A 86 -8.91 8.69 -0.78
CA ILE A 86 -8.80 7.58 0.19
C ILE A 86 -7.48 7.68 0.95
N ASP A 87 -6.37 7.94 0.26
CA ASP A 87 -5.04 8.06 0.88
C ASP A 87 -4.95 9.24 1.84
N ALA A 88 -5.74 10.29 1.59
CA ALA A 88 -5.90 11.43 2.48
C ALA A 88 -6.90 11.18 3.63
N GLY A 89 -7.49 9.98 3.73
CA GLY A 89 -8.53 9.64 4.70
C GLY A 89 -9.90 10.29 4.43
N GLN A 90 -10.10 10.86 3.24
CA GLN A 90 -11.32 11.57 2.84
C GLN A 90 -12.32 10.60 2.19
N VAL A 91 -12.78 9.62 2.97
CA VAL A 91 -13.68 8.54 2.53
C VAL A 91 -14.98 9.09 1.93
N ASP A 92 -15.60 10.08 2.57
CA ASP A 92 -16.86 10.68 2.08
C ASP A 92 -16.69 11.30 0.69
N ASN A 93 -15.54 11.94 0.43
CA ASN A 93 -15.22 12.53 -0.87
C ASN A 93 -15.01 11.45 -1.94
N ALA A 94 -14.30 10.37 -1.59
CA ALA A 94 -14.12 9.22 -2.46
C ALA A 94 -15.47 8.55 -2.81
N GLN A 95 -16.36 8.39 -1.82
CA GLN A 95 -17.68 7.81 -2.00
C GLN A 95 -18.55 8.67 -2.93
N HIS A 96 -18.57 9.99 -2.72
CA HIS A 96 -19.31 10.92 -3.57
C HIS A 96 -18.82 10.91 -5.02
N LEU A 97 -17.51 10.79 -5.22
CA LEU A 97 -16.93 10.71 -6.56
C LEU A 97 -17.24 9.36 -7.24
N TYR A 98 -17.25 8.24 -6.50
CA TYR A 98 -17.76 6.96 -7.03
C TYR A 98 -19.24 7.02 -7.43
N ASP A 99 -20.08 7.72 -6.67
CA ASP A 99 -21.50 7.89 -7.03
C ASP A 99 -21.67 8.63 -8.37
N ASN A 100 -20.87 9.68 -8.58
CA ASN A 100 -20.87 10.41 -9.84
C ASN A 100 -20.31 9.55 -11.00
N MET A 101 -19.25 8.77 -10.75
CA MET A 101 -18.69 7.84 -11.73
C MET A 101 -19.69 6.75 -12.12
N LEU A 102 -20.41 6.17 -11.16
CA LEU A 102 -21.46 5.17 -11.42
C LEU A 102 -22.59 5.75 -12.28
N LYS A 103 -23.07 6.94 -11.93
CA LYS A 103 -24.11 7.64 -12.69
C LYS A 103 -23.68 7.87 -14.15
N TYR A 104 -22.44 8.31 -14.34
CA TYR A 104 -21.86 8.49 -15.67
C TYR A 104 -21.70 7.16 -16.41
N ALA A 105 -21.22 6.12 -15.74
CA ALA A 105 -21.06 4.80 -16.34
C ALA A 105 -22.40 4.25 -16.89
N GLU A 106 -23.47 4.38 -16.10
CA GLU A 106 -24.81 3.97 -16.51
C GLU A 106 -25.38 4.84 -17.66
N GLN A 107 -25.00 6.12 -17.74
CA GLN A 107 -25.47 7.05 -18.77
C GLN A 107 -24.76 6.85 -20.11
N GLU A 108 -23.43 6.74 -20.09
CA GLU A 108 -22.61 6.67 -21.31
C GLU A 108 -22.48 5.25 -21.85
N TYR A 109 -22.25 4.27 -20.98
CA TYR A 109 -22.00 2.89 -21.38
C TYR A 109 -23.24 2.00 -21.23
N GLY A 110 -24.26 2.49 -20.53
CA GLY A 110 -25.47 1.75 -20.24
C GLY A 110 -25.36 0.86 -19.01
N LYS A 111 -26.51 0.50 -18.44
CA LYS A 111 -26.63 -0.27 -17.19
C LYS A 111 -26.03 -1.68 -17.24
N VAL A 112 -25.86 -2.24 -18.44
CA VAL A 112 -25.24 -3.55 -18.65
C VAL A 112 -23.98 -3.35 -19.48
N SER A 113 -22.92 -2.90 -18.81
CA SER A 113 -21.64 -2.61 -19.43
C SER A 113 -20.49 -3.00 -18.51
N GLN A 114 -19.33 -3.23 -19.11
CA GLN A 114 -18.10 -3.51 -18.38
C GLN A 114 -17.77 -2.37 -17.39
N MET A 115 -17.92 -1.12 -17.82
CA MET A 115 -17.63 0.07 -17.00
C MET A 115 -18.57 0.17 -15.79
N THR A 116 -19.87 -0.10 -15.97
CA THR A 116 -20.84 -0.11 -14.87
C THR A 116 -20.53 -1.21 -13.85
N ALA A 117 -20.20 -2.42 -14.32
CA ALA A 117 -19.83 -3.52 -13.43
C ALA A 117 -18.58 -3.18 -12.61
N MET A 118 -17.56 -2.61 -13.26
CA MET A 118 -16.32 -2.21 -12.61
C MET A 118 -16.53 -1.07 -11.62
N ALA A 119 -17.31 -0.05 -11.94
CA ALA A 119 -17.63 1.02 -11.00
C ALA A 119 -18.33 0.49 -9.73
N TYR A 120 -19.23 -0.49 -9.85
CA TYR A 120 -19.82 -1.17 -8.68
C TYR A 120 -18.77 -1.98 -7.89
N LYS A 121 -17.91 -2.72 -8.58
CA LYS A 121 -16.82 -3.50 -7.96
C LYS A 121 -15.86 -2.60 -7.18
N GLU A 122 -15.40 -1.50 -7.75
CA GLU A 122 -14.46 -0.58 -7.10
C GLU A 122 -15.09 0.12 -5.90
N LYS A 123 -16.38 0.50 -6.00
CA LYS A 123 -17.13 1.02 -4.86
C LYS A 123 -17.31 -0.03 -3.75
N ALA A 124 -17.47 -1.32 -4.09
CA ALA A 124 -17.49 -2.41 -3.10
C ALA A 124 -16.16 -2.51 -2.35
N HIS A 125 -15.02 -2.38 -3.05
CA HIS A 125 -13.70 -2.37 -2.44
C HIS A 125 -13.42 -1.13 -1.58
N LEU A 126 -14.06 0.01 -1.88
CA LEU A 126 -14.05 1.16 -0.97
C LEU A 126 -14.75 0.80 0.34
N TYR A 127 -15.96 0.26 0.28
CA TYR A 127 -16.72 -0.12 1.48
C TYR A 127 -16.02 -1.21 2.30
N GLU A 128 -15.44 -2.22 1.64
CA GLU A 128 -14.58 -3.23 2.27
C GLU A 128 -13.46 -2.57 3.06
N ARG A 129 -12.80 -1.56 2.48
CA ARG A 129 -11.67 -0.87 3.10
C ARG A 129 -12.04 -0.12 4.36
N VAL A 130 -13.27 0.40 4.44
CA VAL A 130 -13.76 1.17 5.57
C VAL A 130 -14.60 0.34 6.53
N GLY A 131 -14.62 -0.99 6.35
CA GLY A 131 -15.30 -1.93 7.23
C GLY A 131 -16.83 -2.01 7.05
N ASP A 132 -17.39 -1.32 6.06
CA ASP A 132 -18.82 -1.35 5.77
C ASP A 132 -19.16 -2.58 4.90
N LEU A 133 -19.11 -3.76 5.52
CA LEU A 133 -19.32 -5.02 4.82
C LEU A 133 -20.70 -5.14 4.17
N ASP A 134 -21.73 -4.56 4.79
CA ASP A 134 -23.10 -4.57 4.25
C ASP A 134 -23.15 -3.88 2.88
N ASN A 135 -22.60 -2.66 2.79
CA ASN A 135 -22.56 -1.93 1.53
C ASN A 135 -21.53 -2.51 0.56
N ALA A 136 -20.42 -3.08 1.05
CA ALA A 136 -19.45 -3.78 0.21
C ALA A 136 -20.09 -4.97 -0.52
N ILE A 137 -20.78 -5.85 0.22
CA ILE A 137 -21.49 -7.00 -0.35
C ILE A 137 -22.57 -6.52 -1.32
N GLN A 138 -23.36 -5.52 -0.95
CA GLN A 138 -24.42 -4.99 -1.81
C GLN A 138 -23.88 -4.45 -3.14
N MET A 139 -22.79 -3.68 -3.12
CA MET A 139 -22.20 -3.17 -4.36
C MET A 139 -21.58 -4.30 -5.20
N MET A 140 -20.94 -5.28 -4.57
CA MET A 140 -20.39 -6.43 -5.30
C MET A 140 -21.48 -7.31 -5.92
N GLN A 141 -22.63 -7.47 -5.26
CA GLN A 141 -23.80 -8.14 -5.84
C GLN A 141 -24.28 -7.45 -7.11
N LYS A 142 -24.40 -6.11 -7.09
CA LYS A 142 -24.74 -5.34 -8.30
C LYS A 142 -23.70 -5.53 -9.42
N SER A 143 -22.42 -5.55 -9.07
CA SER A 143 -21.33 -5.84 -10.00
C SER A 143 -21.47 -7.23 -10.63
N ALA A 144 -21.68 -8.27 -9.80
CA ALA A 144 -21.88 -9.64 -10.25
C ALA A 144 -23.10 -9.79 -11.17
N GLU A 145 -24.23 -9.16 -10.84
CA GLU A 145 -25.45 -9.14 -11.68
C GLU A 145 -25.22 -8.53 -13.06
N VAL A 146 -24.34 -7.53 -13.16
CA VAL A 146 -23.96 -6.94 -14.45
C VAL A 146 -23.02 -7.88 -15.19
N PHE A 147 -21.97 -8.39 -14.54
CA PHE A 147 -21.01 -9.32 -15.16
C PHE A 147 -21.67 -10.62 -15.65
N GLU A 148 -22.70 -11.11 -14.98
CA GLU A 148 -23.47 -12.29 -15.40
C GLU A 148 -24.14 -12.11 -16.76
N LYS A 149 -24.60 -10.89 -17.05
CA LYS A 149 -25.29 -10.54 -18.30
C LYS A 149 -24.32 -10.23 -19.44
N LEU A 150 -23.05 -10.01 -19.13
CA LEU A 150 -22.00 -9.77 -20.12
C LEU A 150 -21.48 -11.10 -20.70
N PRO A 151 -20.97 -11.09 -21.94
CA PRO A 151 -20.30 -12.26 -22.50
C PRO A 151 -19.16 -12.75 -21.60
N LYS A 152 -18.95 -14.07 -21.56
CA LYS A 152 -17.77 -14.63 -20.89
C LYS A 152 -16.53 -14.20 -21.66
N SER A 153 -15.62 -13.49 -20.99
CA SER A 153 -14.34 -13.04 -21.52
C SER A 153 -13.30 -13.07 -20.40
N SER A 154 -12.01 -12.93 -20.73
CA SER A 154 -10.94 -12.77 -19.74
C SER A 154 -11.13 -11.54 -18.84
N CYS A 155 -11.93 -10.55 -19.28
CA CYS A 155 -12.26 -9.35 -18.53
C CYS A 155 -13.56 -9.49 -17.72
N ASN A 156 -14.25 -10.63 -17.77
CA ASN A 156 -15.46 -10.85 -17.00
C ASN A 156 -15.12 -11.34 -15.59
N TYR A 157 -15.29 -10.46 -14.59
CA TYR A 157 -14.96 -10.72 -13.19
C TYR A 157 -16.11 -11.35 -12.39
N TYR A 158 -17.07 -12.01 -13.05
CA TYR A 158 -18.22 -12.63 -12.37
C TYR A 158 -17.81 -13.61 -11.26
N LYS A 159 -16.79 -14.44 -11.52
CA LYS A 159 -16.32 -15.41 -10.53
C LYS A 159 -15.73 -14.68 -9.31
N ASP A 160 -14.82 -13.74 -9.54
CA ASP A 160 -14.18 -12.96 -8.47
C ASP A 160 -15.20 -12.19 -7.63
N ALA A 161 -16.23 -11.64 -8.27
CA ALA A 161 -17.32 -10.96 -7.58
C ALA A 161 -18.12 -11.92 -6.68
N ASN A 162 -18.42 -13.13 -7.14
CA ASN A 162 -19.10 -14.14 -6.31
C ASN A 162 -18.21 -14.68 -5.18
N ASP A 163 -16.91 -14.89 -5.45
CA ASP A 163 -15.95 -15.30 -4.43
C ASP A 163 -15.83 -14.22 -3.34
N PHE A 164 -15.81 -12.94 -3.72
CA PHE A 164 -15.88 -11.81 -2.79
C PHE A 164 -17.16 -11.82 -1.96
N ILE A 165 -18.32 -11.99 -2.59
CA ILE A 165 -19.62 -12.00 -1.90
C ILE A 165 -19.68 -13.15 -0.89
N GLY A 166 -19.26 -14.36 -1.28
CA GLY A 166 -19.28 -15.54 -0.42
C GLY A 166 -18.41 -15.33 0.82
N MET A 167 -17.16 -14.94 0.61
CA MET A 167 -16.18 -14.67 1.67
C MET A 167 -16.67 -13.60 2.64
N TRP A 168 -17.16 -12.46 2.15
CA TRP A 168 -17.61 -11.38 3.03
C TRP A 168 -18.96 -11.65 3.70
N THR A 169 -19.82 -12.47 3.10
CA THR A 169 -21.07 -12.90 3.75
C THR A 169 -20.78 -13.81 4.95
N GLU A 170 -19.85 -14.76 4.79
CA GLU A 170 -19.40 -15.61 5.88
C GLU A 170 -18.79 -14.79 7.02
N GLU A 171 -17.85 -13.90 6.68
CA GLU A 171 -17.18 -13.02 7.63
C GLU A 171 -18.16 -12.11 8.39
N ARG A 172 -19.11 -11.51 7.67
CA ARG A 172 -20.16 -10.68 8.27
C ARG A 172 -20.98 -11.47 9.30
N GLU A 173 -21.35 -12.71 9.01
CA GLU A 173 -22.10 -13.53 9.96
C GLU A 173 -21.24 -13.93 11.17
N ILE A 174 -19.92 -14.15 11.00
CA ILE A 174 -18.99 -14.36 12.11
C ILE A 174 -18.99 -13.15 13.05
N ILE A 175 -18.79 -11.95 12.50
CA ILE A 175 -18.76 -10.67 13.25
C ILE A 175 -20.09 -10.42 13.97
N LYS A 176 -21.21 -10.64 13.27
CA LYS A 176 -22.55 -10.48 13.85
C LYS A 176 -22.81 -11.43 15.02
N ASN A 177 -22.29 -12.66 14.95
CA ASN A 177 -22.43 -13.67 16.00
C ASN A 177 -21.42 -13.48 17.15
N HIS A 178 -20.36 -12.71 16.94
CA HIS A 178 -19.34 -12.36 17.94
C HIS A 178 -19.14 -10.84 18.00
N PRO A 179 -20.16 -10.08 18.44
CA PRO A 179 -20.08 -8.63 18.48
C PRO A 179 -18.98 -8.19 19.45
N ILE A 180 -18.14 -7.28 18.98
CA ILE A 180 -16.95 -6.84 19.71
C ILE A 180 -17.38 -6.09 20.97
N PRO A 181 -16.99 -6.56 22.17
CA PRO A 181 -17.36 -5.89 23.40
C PRO A 181 -16.74 -4.49 23.45
N LYS A 182 -17.55 -3.48 23.78
CA LYS A 182 -17.03 -2.14 24.08
C LYS A 182 -16.24 -2.18 25.40
N ASN A 183 -15.08 -1.52 25.44
CA ASN A 183 -14.19 -1.41 26.61
C ASN A 183 -13.53 -2.72 27.04
N LEU A 184 -12.96 -3.48 26.10
CA LEU A 184 -12.08 -4.60 26.43
C LEU A 184 -10.86 -4.12 27.22
N SER A 185 -10.38 -4.97 28.14
CA SER A 185 -9.07 -4.77 28.76
C SER A 185 -7.95 -4.94 27.73
N LEU A 186 -6.76 -4.43 28.04
CA LEU A 186 -5.60 -4.57 27.16
C LEU A 186 -5.29 -6.05 26.88
N ASP A 187 -5.28 -6.88 27.92
CA ASP A 187 -5.07 -8.33 27.81
C ASP A 187 -6.11 -9.01 26.90
N SER A 188 -7.36 -8.56 26.92
CA SER A 188 -8.39 -9.10 26.04
C SER A 188 -8.14 -8.69 24.59
N LEU A 189 -7.79 -7.43 24.33
CA LEU A 189 -7.43 -6.97 22.97
C LEU A 189 -6.26 -7.78 22.41
N GLU A 190 -5.21 -8.02 23.21
CA GLU A 190 -4.04 -8.79 22.78
C GLU A 190 -4.39 -10.24 22.44
N ARG A 191 -5.22 -10.89 23.27
CA ARG A 191 -5.65 -12.26 23.03
C ARG A 191 -6.44 -12.37 21.74
N GLU A 192 -7.40 -11.49 21.51
CA GLU A 192 -8.19 -11.49 20.28
C GLU A 192 -7.29 -11.25 19.06
N LEU A 193 -6.40 -10.25 19.11
CA LEU A 193 -5.43 -10.01 18.04
C LEU A 193 -4.57 -11.24 17.72
N CYS A 194 -4.08 -11.97 18.73
CA CYS A 194 -3.32 -13.21 18.52
C CYS A 194 -4.13 -14.27 17.76
N THR A 195 -5.43 -14.41 18.02
CA THR A 195 -6.25 -15.41 17.32
C THR A 195 -6.31 -15.16 15.81
N TYR A 196 -6.29 -13.91 15.36
CA TYR A 196 -6.25 -13.56 13.93
C TYR A 196 -4.95 -14.03 13.26
N PHE A 197 -3.84 -14.08 14.01
CA PHE A 197 -2.57 -14.59 13.52
C PHE A 197 -2.45 -16.11 13.60
N ASP A 198 -3.39 -16.85 14.18
CA ASP A 198 -3.32 -18.32 14.23
C ASP A 198 -4.12 -18.99 13.10
N TYR A 199 -4.98 -18.24 12.39
CA TYR A 199 -5.65 -18.75 11.19
C TYR A 199 -4.65 -18.89 10.03
N GLU A 200 -4.27 -20.14 9.70
CA GLU A 200 -3.31 -20.49 8.62
C GLU A 200 -3.75 -20.06 7.22
N SER A 201 -5.03 -19.72 7.03
CA SER A 201 -5.57 -19.14 5.79
C SER A 201 -6.26 -17.83 6.12
N SER A 202 -5.59 -16.71 5.82
CA SER A 202 -6.04 -15.32 5.99
C SER A 202 -7.55 -15.14 5.80
N PRO A 203 -8.34 -14.95 6.88
CA PRO A 203 -9.63 -14.30 6.77
C PRO A 203 -9.32 -12.80 6.80
N LYS A 204 -9.55 -12.15 5.67
CA LYS A 204 -9.34 -10.71 5.49
C LYS A 204 -10.03 -9.94 6.61
N ALA A 205 -9.21 -9.29 7.45
CA ALA A 205 -9.31 -7.92 7.95
C ALA A 205 -10.58 -7.38 8.65
N ALA A 206 -11.77 -7.94 8.47
CA ALA A 206 -12.93 -7.47 9.20
C ALA A 206 -12.88 -8.03 10.63
N GLY A 207 -13.04 -7.18 11.63
CA GLY A 207 -12.76 -7.51 13.03
C GLY A 207 -11.30 -7.30 13.45
N PHE A 208 -10.27 -7.66 12.65
CA PHE A 208 -8.87 -7.36 13.03
C PHE A 208 -8.69 -5.89 13.36
N TRP A 209 -9.27 -5.02 12.51
CA TRP A 209 -9.18 -3.59 12.71
C TRP A 209 -9.94 -3.09 13.93
N ASP A 210 -11.09 -3.69 14.20
CA ASP A 210 -11.91 -3.37 15.37
C ASP A 210 -11.22 -3.73 16.71
N TYR A 211 -10.24 -4.65 16.70
CA TYR A 211 -9.38 -4.92 17.86
C TYR A 211 -8.08 -4.12 17.83
N MET A 212 -7.49 -3.92 16.64
CA MET A 212 -6.20 -3.26 16.49
C MET A 212 -6.30 -1.74 16.72
N GLU A 213 -7.35 -1.08 16.25
CA GLU A 213 -7.56 0.34 16.46
C GLU A 213 -7.66 0.73 17.95
N PRO A 214 -8.56 0.15 18.77
CA PRO A 214 -8.60 0.48 20.19
C PRO A 214 -7.31 0.09 20.93
N TYR A 215 -6.59 -0.94 20.46
CA TYR A 215 -5.27 -1.29 20.99
C TYR A 215 -4.22 -0.20 20.70
N LEU A 216 -4.17 0.29 19.46
CA LEU A 216 -3.27 1.37 19.02
C LEU A 216 -3.64 2.74 19.59
N LEU A 217 -4.90 2.97 19.96
CA LEU A 217 -5.34 4.20 20.62
C LEU A 217 -5.18 4.16 22.14
N ASN A 218 -4.86 2.99 22.72
CA ASN A 218 -4.66 2.87 24.16
C ASN A 218 -3.30 3.49 24.58
N PRO A 219 -3.26 4.48 25.49
CA PRO A 219 -1.99 5.13 25.87
C PRO A 219 -0.95 4.24 26.53
N GLN A 220 -1.37 3.11 27.12
CA GLN A 220 -0.46 2.17 27.74
C GLN A 220 0.40 1.44 26.72
N THR A 221 -0.10 1.24 25.49
CA THR A 221 0.58 0.40 24.50
C THR A 221 1.82 1.03 23.90
N LEU A 222 1.94 2.37 23.94
CA LEU A 222 3.15 3.05 23.44
C LEU A 222 4.40 2.69 24.22
N THR A 223 4.28 2.46 25.53
CA THR A 223 5.42 2.22 26.42
C THR A 223 5.47 0.81 26.99
N GLN A 224 4.34 0.11 27.09
CA GLN A 224 4.30 -1.26 27.58
C GLN A 224 4.65 -2.24 26.45
N GLN A 225 5.30 -3.35 26.81
CA GLN A 225 5.60 -4.45 25.90
C GLN A 225 4.55 -5.56 26.07
N SER A 226 4.17 -6.22 24.97
CA SER A 226 3.25 -7.34 24.98
C SER A 226 3.99 -8.61 24.59
N SER A 227 4.18 -9.54 25.52
CA SER A 227 4.80 -10.82 25.19
C SER A 227 3.92 -11.70 24.30
N LEU A 228 2.59 -11.46 24.28
CA LEU A 228 1.66 -12.16 23.41
C LEU A 228 1.83 -11.69 21.96
N LEU A 229 1.76 -10.38 21.72
CA LEU A 229 1.89 -9.85 20.36
C LEU A 229 3.32 -9.97 19.81
N ASP A 230 4.35 -9.91 20.65
CA ASP A 230 5.75 -10.14 20.24
C ASP A 230 5.96 -11.54 19.62
N SER A 231 5.06 -12.50 19.85
CA SER A 231 5.14 -13.83 19.24
C SER A 231 4.61 -13.89 17.80
N VAL A 232 3.83 -12.88 17.39
CA VAL A 232 3.10 -12.85 16.10
C VAL A 232 3.39 -11.58 15.27
N MET A 233 3.97 -10.55 15.89
CA MET A 233 4.35 -9.28 15.26
C MET A 233 5.80 -8.90 15.59
N GLU A 234 6.44 -8.21 14.65
CA GLU A 234 7.67 -7.46 14.91
C GLU A 234 7.33 -6.10 15.52
N ILE A 235 7.58 -5.96 16.83
CA ILE A 235 7.29 -4.75 17.59
C ILE A 235 8.59 -4.06 17.99
N HIS A 236 8.76 -2.82 17.55
CA HIS A 236 9.99 -2.05 17.79
C HIS A 236 9.65 -0.65 18.31
N ILE A 237 10.20 -0.27 19.46
CA ILE A 237 10.09 1.08 20.01
C ILE A 237 11.36 1.88 19.68
N THR A 238 11.23 3.16 19.34
CA THR A 238 12.40 4.02 19.17
C THR A 238 13.16 4.17 20.49
N PRO A 239 14.50 4.32 20.47
CA PRO A 239 15.28 4.49 21.69
C PRO A 239 14.86 5.68 22.57
N ASP A 240 14.24 6.71 21.99
CA ASP A 240 13.66 7.84 22.72
C ASP A 240 12.18 7.66 23.12
N ALA A 241 11.61 6.47 22.89
CA ALA A 241 10.25 6.09 23.21
C ALA A 241 9.13 6.96 22.60
N LYS A 242 9.44 7.72 21.55
CA LYS A 242 8.46 8.59 20.88
C LYS A 242 7.57 7.85 19.89
N TYR A 243 8.09 6.79 19.29
CA TYR A 243 7.40 6.04 18.25
C TYR A 243 7.49 4.54 18.54
N LYS A 244 6.40 3.83 18.29
CA LYS A 244 6.37 2.37 18.36
C LYS A 244 5.79 1.81 17.08
N PHE A 245 6.50 0.84 16.51
CA PHE A 245 6.19 0.19 15.25
C PHE A 245 5.60 -1.18 15.52
N TYR A 246 4.51 -1.50 14.82
CA TYR A 246 3.82 -2.79 14.86
C TYR A 246 3.80 -3.35 13.46
N SER A 247 4.74 -4.25 13.15
CA SER A 247 4.93 -4.78 11.80
C SER A 247 4.56 -6.26 11.74
N TYR A 248 3.77 -6.67 10.75
CA TYR A 248 3.30 -8.05 10.64
C TYR A 248 3.13 -8.48 9.18
N ASP A 249 3.12 -9.79 8.95
CA ASP A 249 2.78 -10.40 7.66
C ASP A 249 1.25 -10.53 7.54
N ARG A 250 0.69 -10.06 6.43
CA ARG A 250 -0.74 -10.19 6.10
C ARG A 250 -1.15 -11.62 5.77
N ARG A 251 -0.17 -12.54 5.63
CA ARG A 251 -0.37 -13.95 5.28
C ARG A 251 -1.22 -14.12 4.03
N GLU A 252 -0.99 -13.25 3.05
CA GLU A 252 -1.64 -13.36 1.75
C GLU A 252 -1.11 -14.60 1.01
N SER A 253 -1.93 -15.19 0.13
CA SER A 253 -1.57 -16.43 -0.57
C SER A 253 -0.37 -16.22 -1.50
N GLY A 254 0.63 -17.10 -1.44
CA GLY A 254 1.78 -17.10 -2.34
C GLY A 254 3.09 -17.40 -1.63
N THR A 255 4.21 -17.25 -2.35
CA THR A 255 5.57 -17.41 -1.81
C THR A 255 6.25 -16.08 -1.48
N ILE A 256 5.59 -14.95 -1.79
CA ILE A 256 6.03 -13.58 -1.52
C ILE A 256 5.44 -13.14 -0.17
N GLY A 257 6.24 -12.44 0.64
CA GLY A 257 5.75 -11.84 1.90
C GLY A 257 5.03 -10.51 1.66
N TYR A 258 3.89 -10.32 2.32
CA TYR A 258 3.09 -9.08 2.22
C TYR A 258 2.95 -8.46 3.60
N TYR A 259 3.66 -7.36 3.87
CA TYR A 259 3.74 -6.82 5.22
C TYR A 259 2.83 -5.61 5.47
N THR A 260 2.51 -5.31 6.71
CA THR A 260 1.92 -4.03 7.12
C THR A 260 2.58 -3.56 8.38
N THR A 261 2.79 -2.26 8.48
CA THR A 261 3.33 -1.66 9.69
C THR A 261 2.48 -0.48 10.11
N TYR A 262 2.14 -0.40 11.39
CA TYR A 262 1.57 0.79 12.01
C TYR A 262 2.62 1.47 12.89
N ILE A 263 2.65 2.80 12.85
CA ILE A 263 3.45 3.63 13.74
C ILE A 263 2.52 4.35 14.72
N GLN A 264 2.69 4.06 16.01
CA GLN A 264 2.01 4.71 17.12
C GLN A 264 2.90 5.81 17.69
N TYR A 265 2.31 6.95 18.06
CA TYR A 265 3.01 8.12 18.58
C TYR A 265 2.06 9.03 19.39
N LYS A 266 2.63 10.03 20.04
CA LYS A 266 1.86 11.16 20.57
C LYS A 266 1.85 12.33 19.58
N ASP A 267 0.67 12.85 19.27
CA ASP A 267 0.53 14.05 18.44
C ASP A 267 0.86 15.34 19.20
N SER A 268 0.75 16.49 18.53
CA SER A 268 1.01 17.80 19.13
C SER A 268 0.15 18.13 20.35
N ASP A 269 -1.01 17.49 20.50
CA ASP A 269 -1.94 17.68 21.60
C ASP A 269 -1.72 16.66 22.73
N GLU A 270 -0.60 15.89 22.67
CA GLU A 270 -0.25 14.81 23.59
C GLU A 270 -1.23 13.62 23.57
N ASN A 271 -2.11 13.54 22.57
CA ASN A 271 -3.01 12.41 22.37
C ASN A 271 -2.28 11.27 21.67
N ILE A 272 -2.70 10.05 21.95
CA ILE A 272 -2.17 8.86 21.29
C ILE A 272 -2.83 8.74 19.94
N SER A 273 -1.98 8.69 18.92
CA SER A 273 -2.33 8.67 17.51
C SER A 273 -1.53 7.58 16.82
N TYR A 274 -2.03 7.11 15.68
CA TYR A 274 -1.34 6.12 14.86
C TYR A 274 -1.47 6.44 13.37
N LYS A 275 -0.57 5.88 12.57
CA LYS A 275 -0.63 5.89 11.09
C LYS A 275 -0.15 4.56 10.54
N GLU A 276 -0.62 4.17 9.35
CA GLU A 276 0.05 3.13 8.57
C GLU A 276 1.38 3.68 8.04
N TRP A 277 2.46 2.92 8.20
CA TRP A 277 3.79 3.25 7.72
C TRP A 277 3.82 3.25 6.20
N GLN A 278 4.06 4.44 5.64
CA GLN A 278 4.23 4.61 4.20
C GLN A 278 5.71 4.53 3.87
N ALA A 279 6.18 3.34 3.49
CA ALA A 279 7.55 3.14 3.01
C ALA A 279 7.84 4.01 1.77
N ASN A 280 9.11 4.30 1.51
CA ASN A 280 9.49 5.17 0.41
C ASN A 280 9.19 4.50 -0.95
N LEU A 281 8.07 4.90 -1.57
CA LEU A 281 7.52 4.47 -2.87
C LEU A 281 8.41 3.52 -3.69
N ARG A 282 8.43 2.25 -3.29
CA ARG A 282 8.87 1.12 -4.11
C ARG A 282 7.83 0.02 -3.98
N SER A 283 7.13 -0.17 -5.08
CA SER A 283 6.37 -1.35 -5.46
C SER A 283 5.18 -1.74 -4.55
N ASP A 284 4.22 -2.40 -5.17
CA ASP A 284 3.22 -3.29 -4.58
C ASP A 284 3.62 -4.02 -3.28
N TYR A 285 4.90 -4.30 -3.03
CA TYR A 285 5.37 -5.06 -1.87
C TYR A 285 5.85 -4.16 -0.72
N SER A 286 5.16 -4.22 0.42
CA SER A 286 5.61 -3.61 1.68
C SER A 286 6.76 -4.44 2.26
N SER A 287 7.61 -3.84 3.08
CA SER A 287 8.66 -4.56 3.81
C SER A 287 8.33 -4.62 5.30
N LEU A 288 8.71 -5.71 5.96
CA LEU A 288 8.56 -5.87 7.41
C LEU A 288 9.60 -5.00 8.12
N ILE A 289 9.19 -4.10 9.00
CA ILE A 289 10.14 -3.40 9.88
C ILE A 289 10.57 -4.36 10.99
N CYS A 290 11.85 -4.71 11.04
CA CYS A 290 12.39 -5.68 12.00
C CYS A 290 13.50 -5.11 12.90
N ASN A 291 13.81 -3.82 12.79
CA ASN A 291 14.58 -3.10 13.81
C ASN A 291 14.50 -1.59 13.63
N VAL A 292 14.73 -0.84 14.72
CA VAL A 292 14.85 0.62 14.68
C VAL A 292 16.00 1.07 15.58
N TRP A 293 16.95 1.81 15.00
CA TRP A 293 18.00 2.51 15.75
C TRP A 293 17.81 4.02 15.69
N GLN A 294 18.51 4.75 16.57
CA GLN A 294 18.52 6.21 16.59
C GLN A 294 19.95 6.74 16.66
N PHE A 295 20.23 7.82 15.94
CA PHE A 295 21.44 8.61 16.11
C PHE A 295 21.14 10.11 16.05
N LYS A 296 21.99 10.91 16.68
CA LYS A 296 21.86 12.37 16.69
C LYS A 296 22.90 13.01 15.79
N TYR A 297 22.47 13.95 14.95
CA TYR A 297 23.36 14.70 14.08
C TYR A 297 22.86 16.13 13.88
N ALA A 298 23.74 17.12 13.98
CA ALA A 298 23.42 18.55 13.85
C ALA A 298 22.20 18.99 14.68
N GLY A 299 22.08 18.47 15.92
CA GLY A 299 20.99 18.78 16.84
C GLY A 299 19.65 18.10 16.53
N LYS A 300 19.57 17.26 15.49
CA LYS A 300 18.36 16.51 15.11
C LYS A 300 18.52 15.02 15.40
N ASP A 301 17.41 14.38 15.76
CA ASP A 301 17.31 12.93 15.90
C ASP A 301 16.95 12.31 14.55
N TYR A 302 17.70 11.29 14.17
CA TYR A 302 17.47 10.47 12.97
C TYR A 302 17.24 9.03 13.40
N TYR A 303 16.34 8.34 12.71
CA TYR A 303 16.02 6.94 12.94
C TYR A 303 16.50 6.11 11.75
N VAL A 304 17.13 4.98 12.05
CA VAL A 304 17.54 3.99 11.06
C VAL A 304 16.55 2.84 11.13
N ILE A 305 15.76 2.68 10.08
CA ILE A 305 14.71 1.67 9.97
C ILE A 305 15.28 0.47 9.21
N LYS A 306 15.31 -0.69 9.87
CA LYS A 306 15.66 -1.94 9.22
C LYS A 306 14.43 -2.62 8.69
N THR A 307 14.48 -2.95 7.41
CA THR A 307 13.39 -3.62 6.72
C THR A 307 13.81 -5.02 6.29
N PHE A 308 12.87 -5.95 6.24
CA PHE A 308 13.00 -7.28 5.69
C PHE A 308 11.99 -7.46 4.56
N LYS A 309 12.41 -8.11 3.48
CA LYS A 309 11.55 -8.44 2.34
C LYS A 309 11.79 -9.89 1.93
N GLN A 310 10.70 -10.64 1.77
CA GLN A 310 10.70 -11.98 1.19
C GLN A 310 10.17 -11.89 -0.25
N GLY A 311 10.98 -12.36 -1.20
CA GLY A 311 10.63 -12.46 -2.61
C GLY A 311 10.27 -13.88 -3.02
N MET A 312 10.14 -14.09 -4.34
CA MET A 312 9.82 -15.41 -4.91
C MET A 312 10.99 -16.40 -4.75
N ASN A 313 10.70 -17.70 -4.85
CA ASN A 313 11.71 -18.78 -4.94
C ASN A 313 12.77 -18.79 -3.81
N CYS A 314 12.35 -18.53 -2.57
CA CYS A 314 13.24 -18.38 -1.41
C CYS A 314 14.25 -17.22 -1.52
N SER A 315 13.94 -16.15 -2.24
CA SER A 315 14.73 -14.93 -2.14
C SER A 315 14.30 -14.11 -0.94
N TRP A 316 15.25 -13.48 -0.26
CA TRP A 316 14.95 -12.46 0.74
C TRP A 316 16.10 -11.49 0.91
N GLY A 317 15.82 -10.34 1.53
CA GLY A 317 16.83 -9.33 1.79
C GLY A 317 16.47 -8.42 2.94
N TYR A 318 17.47 -7.66 3.37
CA TYR A 318 17.31 -6.60 4.36
C TYR A 318 17.63 -5.24 3.75
N GLY A 319 16.74 -4.29 3.97
CA GLY A 319 16.92 -2.89 3.59
C GLY A 319 17.24 -2.02 4.80
N MET A 320 17.69 -0.79 4.53
CA MET A 320 17.92 0.23 5.55
C MET A 320 17.45 1.59 5.08
N GLU A 321 16.50 2.20 5.78
CA GLU A 321 16.07 3.58 5.54
C GLU A 321 16.56 4.50 6.67
N ILE A 322 16.94 5.73 6.35
CA ILE A 322 17.26 6.75 7.35
C ILE A 322 16.21 7.84 7.26
N VAL A 323 15.53 8.12 8.37
CA VAL A 323 14.39 9.04 8.42
C VAL A 323 14.45 10.02 9.59
N THR A 324 13.81 11.18 9.43
CA THR A 324 13.25 11.94 10.55
C THR A 324 11.75 11.71 10.60
N LEU A 325 11.16 11.76 11.79
CA LEU A 325 9.72 11.57 11.98
C LEU A 325 9.08 12.84 12.55
N LYS A 326 7.91 13.18 12.04
CA LYS A 326 7.03 14.20 12.61
C LYS A 326 5.61 13.65 12.62
N GLU A 327 5.03 13.46 13.81
CA GLU A 327 3.67 12.91 13.97
C GLU A 327 3.43 11.65 13.12
N GLY A 328 4.36 10.70 13.24
CA GLY A 328 4.31 9.43 12.51
C GLY A 328 4.65 9.51 11.03
N VAL A 329 4.85 10.70 10.46
CA VAL A 329 5.16 10.88 9.03
C VAL A 329 6.68 10.89 8.82
N PRO A 330 7.23 9.97 7.99
CA PRO A 330 8.66 9.93 7.71
C PRO A 330 9.09 10.96 6.65
N THR A 331 10.28 11.53 6.86
CA THR A 331 11.07 12.23 5.83
C THR A 331 12.35 11.46 5.62
N TYR A 332 12.63 11.04 4.39
CA TYR A 332 13.75 10.16 4.04
C TYR A 332 15.04 10.93 3.76
N HIS A 333 16.18 10.35 4.14
CA HIS A 333 17.50 10.98 4.09
C HIS A 333 18.57 10.09 3.47
N THR A 334 18.88 10.34 2.19
CA THR A 334 19.89 9.58 1.46
C THR A 334 21.30 10.17 1.52
N GLN A 335 21.45 11.39 2.01
CA GLN A 335 22.74 12.07 2.06
C GLN A 335 23.76 11.38 2.99
N PHE A 336 23.29 10.52 3.88
CA PHE A 336 24.12 9.79 4.85
C PHE A 336 24.78 8.54 4.26
N TYR A 337 24.34 8.04 3.11
CA TYR A 337 24.95 6.84 2.52
C TYR A 337 26.28 7.17 1.82
N PRO A 338 27.28 6.28 1.88
CA PRO A 338 28.48 6.40 1.08
C PRO A 338 28.18 6.38 -0.42
N LYS A 339 28.88 7.23 -1.18
CA LYS A 339 28.77 7.23 -2.65
C LYS A 339 29.10 5.85 -3.20
N GLY A 340 28.24 5.31 -4.06
CA GLY A 340 28.46 4.06 -4.78
C GLY A 340 28.20 2.77 -3.98
N ILE A 341 27.96 2.82 -2.66
CA ILE A 341 27.47 1.65 -1.91
C ILE A 341 25.97 1.52 -2.07
N TYR A 342 25.29 2.67 -2.05
CA TYR A 342 23.87 2.81 -2.32
C TYR A 342 23.74 4.02 -3.19
N THR A 343 24.01 3.87 -4.48
CA THR A 343 23.48 4.85 -5.43
C THR A 343 21.97 4.71 -5.35
N PRO A 344 21.20 5.73 -4.89
CA PRO A 344 19.81 5.80 -5.29
C PRO A 344 19.85 5.89 -6.81
N HIS A 345 19.58 4.77 -7.47
CA HIS A 345 19.43 4.74 -8.90
C HIS A 345 18.05 5.34 -9.13
N GLU A 346 17.93 6.28 -10.05
CA GLU A 346 16.63 6.46 -10.65
C GLU A 346 16.32 5.15 -11.37
N TYR A 347 15.40 4.35 -10.83
CA TYR A 347 15.00 3.16 -11.57
C TYR A 347 14.35 3.68 -12.84
N LYS A 348 14.92 3.25 -13.96
CA LYS A 348 14.34 3.47 -15.26
C LYS A 348 13.26 2.42 -15.43
N TYR A 349 12.04 2.79 -15.09
CA TYR A 349 10.88 1.94 -15.32
C TYR A 349 10.58 1.98 -16.81
N PHE A 350 10.44 0.83 -17.43
CA PHE A 350 9.98 0.73 -18.82
C PHE A 350 8.49 0.46 -18.80
N THR A 351 7.74 1.22 -19.60
CA THR A 351 6.36 0.87 -19.94
C THR A 351 6.39 -0.02 -21.16
N PHE A 352 5.61 -1.10 -21.15
CA PHE A 352 5.53 -2.08 -22.24
C PHE A 352 4.13 -2.06 -22.86
N ASP A 353 4.02 -2.33 -24.17
CA ASP A 353 2.75 -2.61 -24.84
C ASP A 353 2.33 -4.08 -24.68
N GLU A 354 1.15 -4.42 -25.21
CA GLU A 354 0.52 -5.74 -25.11
C GLU A 354 1.33 -6.86 -25.81
N ASP A 355 2.19 -6.51 -26.76
CA ASP A 355 3.09 -7.43 -27.46
C ASP A 355 4.45 -7.58 -26.74
N GLY A 356 4.65 -6.86 -25.63
CA GLY A 356 5.86 -6.88 -24.82
C GLY A 356 6.96 -5.92 -25.30
N ASN A 357 6.66 -4.96 -26.18
CA ASN A 357 7.62 -3.97 -26.65
C ASN A 357 7.67 -2.76 -25.71
N ILE A 358 8.85 -2.16 -25.53
CA ILE A 358 9.05 -0.98 -24.70
C ILE A 358 8.46 0.26 -25.40
N ILE A 359 7.48 0.92 -24.77
CA ILE A 359 6.81 2.12 -25.29
C ILE A 359 7.11 3.41 -24.52
N GLY A 360 7.86 3.33 -23.43
CA GLY A 360 8.29 4.50 -22.69
C GLY A 360 9.19 4.17 -21.51
N ASP A 361 9.73 5.21 -20.90
CA ASP A 361 10.47 5.09 -19.66
C ASP A 361 10.27 6.28 -18.72
N TYR A 362 10.34 6.04 -17.40
CA TYR A 362 10.39 7.10 -16.41
C TYR A 362 11.40 6.78 -15.31
N TYR A 363 11.89 7.84 -14.69
CA TYR A 363 12.93 7.80 -13.66
C TYR A 363 12.30 8.19 -12.32
N ALA A 364 12.29 7.28 -11.35
CA ALA A 364 11.90 7.58 -9.98
C ALA A 364 13.04 7.24 -9.00
N PRO A 365 13.28 8.05 -7.97
CA PRO A 365 14.31 7.76 -6.98
C PRO A 365 14.03 6.42 -6.30
N ALA A 366 14.88 5.43 -6.56
CA ALA A 366 14.69 4.09 -6.04
C ALA A 366 15.49 3.96 -4.74
N TYR A 367 14.80 3.97 -3.60
CA TYR A 367 15.44 4.05 -2.28
C TYR A 367 15.52 2.73 -1.50
N ASP A 368 15.28 1.55 -2.11
CA ASP A 368 15.75 0.32 -1.44
C ASP A 368 17.28 0.37 -1.44
N VAL A 369 17.79 0.82 -0.32
CA VAL A 369 19.14 0.57 0.14
C VAL A 369 19.12 -0.87 0.64
N ALA A 370 19.03 -1.82 -0.29
CA ALA A 370 19.19 -3.23 0.00
C ALA A 370 20.60 -3.42 0.54
N VAL A 371 20.73 -3.72 1.84
CA VAL A 371 22.01 -3.86 2.53
C VAL A 371 22.63 -5.21 2.23
N CYS A 372 21.80 -6.26 2.20
CA CYS A 372 22.17 -7.62 1.82
C CYS A 372 20.93 -8.36 1.31
N SER A 373 21.11 -9.31 0.39
CA SER A 373 20.05 -10.12 -0.19
C SER A 373 20.58 -11.47 -0.66
N THR A 374 19.73 -12.50 -0.65
CA THR A 374 20.05 -13.86 -1.07
C THR A 374 18.91 -14.41 -1.92
N ASP A 375 19.23 -15.24 -2.90
CA ASP A 375 18.28 -16.03 -3.69
C ASP A 375 18.28 -17.52 -3.26
N ASN A 376 18.89 -17.83 -2.12
CA ASN A 376 19.13 -19.19 -1.67
C ASN A 376 18.44 -19.48 -0.33
N CYS A 377 17.58 -20.52 -0.31
CA CYS A 377 16.78 -20.97 0.84
C CYS A 377 17.56 -21.23 2.15
N ASN A 378 18.90 -21.30 2.14
CA ASN A 378 19.70 -21.71 3.31
C ASN A 378 20.81 -20.71 3.72
N HIS A 379 20.78 -19.45 3.29
CA HIS A 379 21.83 -18.47 3.64
C HIS A 379 21.45 -17.48 4.74
N ASN A 380 22.26 -17.44 5.80
CA ASN A 380 22.08 -16.48 6.89
C ASN A 380 22.74 -15.13 6.56
N ILE A 381 22.04 -14.30 5.80
CA ILE A 381 22.38 -12.88 5.63
C ILE A 381 21.79 -12.05 6.77
N ASN A 382 22.48 -10.99 7.18
CA ASN A 382 21.98 -10.04 8.17
C ASN A 382 22.82 -8.75 8.17
N TYR A 383 22.32 -7.70 8.81
CA TYR A 383 23.16 -6.57 9.21
C TYR A 383 22.76 -6.01 10.57
N THR A 384 23.72 -5.35 11.22
CA THR A 384 23.52 -4.54 12.43
C THR A 384 24.05 -3.13 12.21
N PHE A 385 23.51 -2.17 12.94
CA PHE A 385 23.98 -0.79 12.94
C PHE A 385 24.42 -0.37 14.34
N ASP A 386 25.60 0.22 14.41
CA ASP A 386 26.12 0.85 15.64
C ASP A 386 25.86 2.36 15.58
N PRO A 387 24.89 2.89 16.35
CA PRO A 387 24.56 4.31 16.34
C PRO A 387 25.64 5.21 16.94
N LYS A 388 26.62 4.66 17.69
CA LYS A 388 27.71 5.46 18.26
C LYS A 388 28.80 5.73 17.23
N THR A 389 29.14 4.73 16.44
CA THR A 389 30.17 4.84 15.40
C THR A 389 29.60 5.12 14.01
N LEU A 390 28.27 5.09 13.89
CA LEU A 390 27.52 5.16 12.65
C LEU A 390 27.99 4.11 11.62
N THR A 391 28.37 2.93 12.12
CA THR A 391 28.90 1.83 11.32
C THR A 391 27.82 0.79 11.10
N VAL A 392 27.61 0.40 9.85
CA VAL A 392 26.82 -0.77 9.47
C VAL A 392 27.75 -1.95 9.32
N TYR A 393 27.44 -3.06 10.01
CA TYR A 393 28.15 -4.33 9.91
C TYR A 393 27.26 -5.32 9.17
N VAL A 394 27.73 -5.78 8.02
CA VAL A 394 26.96 -6.64 7.11
C VAL A 394 27.55 -8.04 7.10
N THR A 395 26.67 -9.02 7.14
CA THR A 395 26.92 -10.43 6.86
C THR A 395 26.10 -10.77 5.63
N ASP A 396 26.75 -11.08 4.50
CA ASP A 396 26.08 -11.32 3.22
C ASP A 396 26.58 -12.61 2.57
N ASP A 397 25.85 -13.10 1.57
CA ASP A 397 26.27 -14.24 0.76
C ASP A 397 27.47 -13.83 -0.11
N ALA A 398 28.51 -14.66 -0.15
CA ALA A 398 29.66 -14.46 -1.04
C ALA A 398 29.46 -15.13 -2.42
N SER A 399 28.36 -15.87 -2.62
CA SER A 399 28.11 -16.60 -3.85
C SER A 399 27.92 -15.66 -5.04
N ALA A 400 28.71 -15.91 -6.09
CA ALA A 400 28.48 -15.38 -7.43
C ALA A 400 27.85 -16.50 -8.26
N PRO A 401 27.12 -16.19 -9.35
CA PRO A 401 26.53 -17.21 -10.24
C PRO A 401 27.53 -18.29 -10.68
N ASP A 402 28.82 -17.94 -10.73
CA ASP A 402 29.89 -18.78 -11.26
C ASP A 402 30.71 -19.52 -10.17
N ASN A 403 30.37 -19.37 -8.88
CA ASN A 403 31.14 -20.00 -7.78
C ASN A 403 30.26 -20.41 -6.58
N PRO A 404 29.81 -21.68 -6.49
CA PRO A 404 28.85 -22.16 -5.49
C PRO A 404 29.46 -22.36 -4.09
N ILE A 405 30.56 -21.69 -3.77
CA ILE A 405 31.16 -21.77 -2.45
C ILE A 405 30.24 -21.00 -1.49
N LYS A 406 29.64 -21.75 -0.54
CA LYS A 406 28.86 -21.29 0.62
C LYS A 406 29.70 -20.46 1.61
N GLN A 407 30.35 -19.41 1.14
CA GLN A 407 31.15 -18.51 1.97
C GLN A 407 30.28 -17.32 2.37
N VAL A 408 30.36 -16.96 3.65
CA VAL A 408 29.71 -15.76 4.18
C VAL A 408 30.71 -14.62 4.13
N ARG A 409 30.36 -13.51 3.48
CA ARG A 409 31.16 -12.29 3.47
C ARG A 409 30.77 -11.41 4.66
N LYS A 410 31.75 -10.96 5.43
CA LYS A 410 31.56 -9.93 6.45
C LYS A 410 32.28 -8.66 6.03
N HIS A 411 31.58 -7.55 6.02
CA HIS A 411 32.15 -6.24 5.74
C HIS A 411 31.44 -5.16 6.54
N SER A 412 32.01 -3.97 6.57
CA SER A 412 31.39 -2.83 7.23
C SER A 412 31.63 -1.54 6.47
N TRP A 413 30.75 -0.58 6.70
CA TRP A 413 30.81 0.76 6.12
C TRP A 413 30.17 1.75 7.07
N ARG A 414 30.48 3.05 6.92
CA ARG A 414 30.01 4.11 7.84
C ARG A 414 29.14 5.11 7.13
N LEU A 415 28.17 5.68 7.84
CA LEU A 415 27.41 6.82 7.35
C LEU A 415 28.33 8.04 7.16
N ILE A 416 28.04 8.84 6.12
CA ILE A 416 28.72 10.10 5.85
C ILE A 416 27.98 11.23 6.57
N LEU A 417 28.69 11.92 7.45
CA LEU A 417 28.24 13.18 8.03
C LEU A 417 28.92 14.32 7.26
N ARG A 418 28.17 15.05 6.42
CA ARG A 418 28.68 16.26 5.73
C ARG A 418 28.33 17.49 6.54
N SER A 419 29.35 18.19 7.03
CA SER A 419 29.26 19.49 7.71
C SER A 419 28.50 20.53 6.91
#